data_AF-A0A9W5N7E6-F1
#
_entry.id   AF-A0A9W5N7E6-F1
#
_cell.length_a   1.000
_cell.length_b   1.000
_cell.length_c   1.000
_cell.angle_alpha   90.00
_cell.angle_beta   90.00
_cell.angle_gamma   90.00
#
_symmetry.space_group_name_H-M   'P 1'
#
loop_
_entity.id
_entity.type
_entity.pdbx_description
1 polymer ?
#
loop_
_entity_poly.entity_id
_entity_poly.type
_entity_poly.pdbx_seq_one_letter_code
_entity_poly.pdbx_strand_id
1 'polypeptide(L)' 'MRFIPLCILSTLALLTACSSRPAPEPPQDTPECMNYRHMMTAPMLPDAVQRLKQKCEDSRRKLMN' A
#
# COMPACT_ATOMS: atom_id res chain seq x y z
N MET A 1 25.75 -10.90 -40.44
CA MET A 1 25.46 -11.33 -39.05
C MET A 1 25.62 -10.16 -38.07
N ARG A 2 24.76 -9.14 -38.15
CA ARG A 2 24.89 -7.90 -37.34
C ARG A 2 23.60 -7.54 -36.56
N PHE A 3 22.55 -8.35 -36.73
CA PHE A 3 21.22 -8.19 -36.11
C PHE A 3 21.03 -9.04 -34.85
N ILE A 4 21.89 -10.05 -34.64
CA ILE A 4 21.87 -10.94 -33.46
C ILE A 4 21.94 -10.16 -32.13
N PRO A 5 22.84 -9.17 -31.94
CA PRO A 5 22.88 -8.44 -30.66
C PRO A 5 21.60 -7.60 -30.44
N LEU A 6 20.96 -7.15 -31.51
CA LEU A 6 19.77 -6.30 -31.46
C LEU A 6 18.54 -7.07 -30.94
N CYS A 7 18.43 -8.36 -31.31
CA CYS A 7 17.38 -9.23 -30.79
C CYS A 7 17.56 -9.54 -29.29
N ILE A 8 18.81 -9.68 -28.81
CA ILE A 8 19.11 -9.99 -27.41
C ILE A 8 18.80 -8.81 -26.48
N LEU A 9 19.05 -7.57 -26.93
CA LEU A 9 18.67 -6.39 -26.14
C LEU A 9 17.14 -6.20 -26.04
N SER A 10 16.40 -6.56 -27.08
CA SER A 10 14.93 -6.44 -27.09
C SER A 10 14.24 -7.37 -26.09
N THR A 11 14.74 -8.61 -25.95
CA THR A 11 14.17 -9.57 -24.99
C THR A 11 14.44 -9.18 -23.54
N LEU A 12 15.57 -8.52 -23.26
CA LEU A 12 15.91 -8.05 -21.92
C LEU A 12 15.00 -6.90 -21.45
N ALA A 13 14.58 -6.02 -22.35
CA ALA A 13 13.69 -4.89 -22.04
C ALA A 13 12.26 -5.33 -21.68
N LEU A 14 11.80 -6.46 -22.21
CA LEU A 14 10.47 -7.02 -21.92
C LEU A 14 10.36 -7.57 -20.48
N LEU A 15 11.47 -7.98 -19.86
CA LEU A 15 11.49 -8.49 -18.49
C LEU A 15 11.35 -7.39 -17.44
N THR A 16 11.81 -6.16 -17.73
CA THR A 16 11.69 -5.02 -16.81
C THR A 16 10.29 -4.40 -16.77
N ALA A 17 9.43 -4.69 -17.75
CA ALA A 17 8.08 -4.13 -17.81
C ALA A 17 7.08 -4.78 -16.83
N CYS A 18 7.41 -5.93 -16.24
CA CYS A 18 6.50 -6.65 -15.33
C CYS A 18 6.59 -6.18 -13.86
N SER A 19 7.57 -5.33 -13.50
CA SER A 19 7.74 -4.83 -12.12
C SER A 19 6.92 -3.58 -11.81
N SER A 20 6.28 -2.97 -12.80
CA SER A 20 5.50 -1.73 -12.62
C SER A 20 4.02 -2.02 -12.37
N ARG A 21 3.71 -2.96 -11.46
CA ARG A 21 2.37 -2.99 -10.86
C ARG A 21 2.41 -1.98 -9.71
N PRO A 22 1.81 -0.77 -9.84
CA PRO A 22 1.51 0.00 -8.65
C PRO A 22 0.72 -0.93 -7.74
N ALA A 23 1.21 -1.14 -6.52
CA ALA A 23 0.48 -1.89 -5.52
C ALA A 23 -0.96 -1.33 -5.53
N PRO A 24 -2.00 -2.17 -5.58
CA PRO A 24 -3.37 -1.67 -5.48
C PRO A 24 -3.38 -0.77 -4.25
N GLU A 25 -3.66 0.52 -4.47
CA GLU A 25 -3.77 1.47 -3.37
C GLU A 25 -4.68 0.81 -2.34
N PRO A 26 -4.21 0.62 -1.09
CA PRO A 26 -5.02 -0.02 -0.08
C PRO A 26 -6.37 0.71 -0.06
N PRO A 27 -7.50 -0.03 0.00
CA PRO A 27 -8.84 0.56 -0.06
C PRO A 27 -8.85 1.73 0.89
N GLN A 28 -9.07 2.94 0.34
CA GLN A 28 -8.71 4.21 0.96
C GLN A 28 -8.86 4.13 2.48
N ASP A 29 -7.72 4.07 3.18
CA ASP A 29 -7.73 3.91 4.62
C ASP A 29 -8.66 4.98 5.19
N THR A 30 -9.63 4.56 6.01
CA THR A 30 -10.61 5.48 6.59
C THR A 30 -9.88 6.58 7.37
N PRO A 31 -10.42 7.81 7.48
CA PRO A 31 -9.77 8.88 8.22
C PRO A 31 -9.43 8.47 9.66
N GLU A 32 -10.22 7.57 10.25
CA GLU A 32 -9.96 6.96 11.56
C GLU A 32 -8.74 6.03 11.55
N CYS A 33 -8.57 5.20 10.52
CA CYS A 33 -7.40 4.33 10.35
C CYS A 33 -6.12 5.12 10.05
N MET A 34 -6.23 6.19 9.26
CA MET A 34 -5.13 7.13 9.03
C MET A 34 -4.68 7.76 10.34
N ASN A 35 -5.62 8.28 11.13
CA ASN A 35 -5.32 8.88 12.42
C ASN A 35 -4.66 7.89 13.40
N TYR A 36 -5.15 6.64 13.47
CA TYR A 36 -4.52 5.59 14.26
C TYR A 36 -3.06 5.35 13.86
N ARG A 37 -2.75 5.28 12.57
CA ARG A 37 -1.37 5.15 12.06
C ARG A 37 -0.50 6.35 12.39
N HIS A 38 -1.00 7.57 12.19
CA HIS A 38 -0.27 8.79 12.47
C HIS A 38 0.04 8.96 13.96
N MET A 39 -0.86 8.50 14.84
CA MET A 39 -0.68 8.59 16.28
C MET A 39 0.14 7.44 16.88
N MET A 40 0.48 6.41 16.09
CA MET A 40 1.29 5.27 16.55
C MET A 40 2.73 5.66 16.90
N THR A 41 3.21 6.79 16.36
CA THR A 41 4.52 7.38 16.65
C THR A 41 4.49 8.45 17.75
N ALA A 42 3.29 8.79 18.25
CA ALA A 42 3.11 9.78 19.30
C ALA A 42 3.09 9.11 20.69
N PRO A 43 3.63 9.74 21.75
CA PRO A 43 3.51 9.25 23.12
C PRO A 43 2.07 9.44 23.61
N MET A 44 1.22 8.46 23.32
CA MET A 44 -0.18 8.39 23.72
C MET A 44 -0.36 7.36 24.83
N LEU A 45 -1.37 7.53 25.68
CA LEU A 45 -1.74 6.47 26.64
C LEU A 45 -2.24 5.22 25.89
N PRO A 46 -1.94 4.01 26.38
CA PRO A 46 -2.32 2.76 25.72
C PRO A 46 -3.84 2.62 25.52
N ASP A 47 -4.65 3.13 26.45
CA ASP A 47 -6.11 3.17 26.29
C ASP A 47 -6.55 4.05 25.11
N ALA A 48 -5.89 5.19 24.90
CA ALA A 48 -6.19 6.09 23.79
C ALA A 48 -5.88 5.43 22.44
N VAL A 49 -4.75 4.72 22.34
CA VAL A 49 -4.37 3.94 21.14
C VAL A 49 -5.40 2.84 20.87
N GLN A 50 -5.87 2.15 21.91
CA GLN A 50 -6.87 1.09 21.79
C GLN A 50 -8.23 1.62 21.30
N ARG A 51 -8.64 2.81 21.76
CA ARG A 51 -9.84 3.49 21.24
C ARG A 51 -9.71 3.90 19.77
N LEU A 52 -8.54 4.38 19.37
CA LEU A 52 -8.25 4.73 17.97
C LEU A 52 -8.30 3.48 17.08
N LYS A 53 -7.76 2.35 17.55
CA LYS A 53 -7.86 1.06 16.85
C LYS A 53 -9.31 0.62 16.64
N GLN A 54 -10.13 0.69 17.70
CA GLN A 54 -11.56 0.34 17.61
C GLN A 54 -12.30 1.18 16.57
N LYS A 55 -12.08 2.50 16.57
CA LYS A 55 -12.67 3.42 15.57
C LYS A 55 -12.28 3.08 14.14
N CYS A 56 -11.01 2.73 13.91
CA CYS A 56 -10.53 2.27 12.61
C CYS A 56 -11.24 0.98 12.17
N GLU A 57 -11.36 -0.03 13.05
CA GLU A 57 -12.04 -1.28 12.71
C GLU A 57 -13.53 -1.09 12.41
N ASP A 58 -14.21 -0.23 13.15
CA ASP A 58 -15.62 0.07 12.95
C ASP A 58 -15.86 0.84 11.65
N SER A 59 -15.02 1.84 11.34
CA SER A 59 -15.08 2.57 10.07
C SER A 59 -14.81 1.66 8.88
N ARG A 60 -13.82 0.77 9.00
CA ARG A 60 -13.53 -0.25 7.98
C ARG A 60 -14.69 -1.21 7.76
N ARG A 61 -15.32 -1.70 8.84
CA ARG A 61 -16.53 -2.55 8.74
C ARG A 61 -17.68 -1.82 8.04
N LYS A 62 -17.90 -0.54 8.33
CA LYS A 62 -18.92 0.28 7.67
C LYS A 62 -18.65 0.48 6.18
N LEU A 63 -17.39 0.52 5.76
CA LEU A 63 -17.00 0.70 4.36
C LEU A 63 -17.16 -0.58 3.53
N MET A 64 -17.22 -1.75 4.19
CA MET A 64 -17.34 -3.07 3.57
C MET A 64 -18.79 -3.60 3.53
N ASN A 65 -19.77 -2.85 4.05
CA ASN A 65 -21.19 -3.21 4.12
C ASN A 65 -22.05 -2.18 3.38
#